data_AF-A0A377Q3A7-F1
#
_entry.id   AF-A0A377Q3A7-F1
#
_cell.length_a   1.000
_cell.length_b   1.000
_cell.length_c   1.000
_cell.angle_alpha   90.00
_cell.angle_beta   90.00
_cell.angle_gamma   90.00
#
_symmetry.space_group_name_H-M   'P 1'
#
loop_
_entity.id
_entity.type
_entity.pdbx_description
1 polymer ?
#
loop_
_entity_poly.entity_id
_entity_poly.type
_entity_poly.pdbx_seq_one_letter_code
_entity_poly.pdbx_strand_id
1 'polypeptide(L)'
;MAKHFSISELRVILLEPSAAQNKLITAKLKLLGIGDIISFELASQALASLKIDNSPNLILSALYLKDMTGIDLLIQLRNNPDTQDIAFVLISSETQPKVLEPLRQLGACAIIPKPFTSENLDHALCVSLDYLSEDLTLDQDDLDLDMLRVLLVDDSKAARNYMKKVLENLGVRNIKEAANGHEGVQMLEESVFDLLITDYNMPEMDGKELIEFVRKNSWQSNIPILMVSSESDGGRLAAVTQAGVSGICDKPFEPSVVRGLLEKILRDQQP
;
A
#
# COMPACT_ATOMS: atom_id res chain seq x y z
N MET A 1 -14.26 15.79 -10.45
CA MET A 1 -14.42 16.23 -9.05
C MET A 1 -13.75 15.17 -8.23
N ALA A 2 -12.67 15.54 -7.52
CA ALA A 2 -12.00 14.70 -6.53
C ALA A 2 -13.00 13.97 -5.64
N LYS A 3 -12.90 12.65 -5.54
CA LYS A 3 -13.77 11.86 -4.67
C LYS A 3 -13.09 11.69 -3.31
N HIS A 4 -13.45 12.52 -2.36
CA HIS A 4 -13.03 12.37 -0.97
C HIS A 4 -13.99 11.43 -0.23
N PHE A 5 -13.48 10.34 0.37
CA PHE A 5 -14.30 9.42 1.15
C PHE A 5 -14.31 9.82 2.63
N SER A 6 -15.51 9.93 3.18
CA SER A 6 -15.74 10.01 4.63
C SER A 6 -15.97 8.62 5.22
N ILE A 7 -15.75 8.49 6.53
CA ILE A 7 -15.95 7.23 7.25
C ILE A 7 -17.39 6.68 7.11
N SER A 8 -18.39 7.56 7.01
CA SER A 8 -19.79 7.18 6.81
C SER A 8 -20.10 6.61 5.43
N GLU A 9 -19.23 6.84 4.44
CA GLU A 9 -19.36 6.34 3.08
C GLU A 9 -18.66 4.99 2.88
N LEU A 10 -18.01 4.47 3.92
CA LEU A 10 -17.46 3.12 3.89
C LEU A 10 -18.59 2.08 3.86
N ARG A 11 -18.50 1.19 2.88
CA ARG A 11 -19.35 0.02 2.70
C ARG A 11 -18.48 -1.19 2.94
N VAL A 12 -18.64 -1.78 4.12
CA VAL A 12 -17.70 -2.74 4.68
C VAL A 12 -18.23 -4.16 4.55
N ILE A 13 -17.43 -5.03 3.94
CA ILE A 13 -17.57 -6.48 4.14
C ILE A 13 -16.68 -6.89 5.31
N LEU A 14 -17.27 -7.55 6.30
CA LEU A 14 -16.57 -8.13 7.44
C LEU A 14 -16.57 -9.66 7.35
N LEU A 15 -15.39 -10.26 7.23
CA LEU A 15 -15.16 -11.69 7.20
C LEU A 15 -14.47 -12.13 8.50
N GLU A 16 -15.28 -12.56 9.46
CA GLU A 16 -14.81 -12.97 10.79
C GLU A 16 -15.61 -14.20 11.26
N PRO A 17 -15.04 -15.41 11.21
CA PRO A 17 -15.73 -16.65 11.59
C PRO A 17 -16.17 -16.69 13.06
N SER A 18 -15.50 -15.97 13.96
CA SER A 18 -15.88 -15.91 15.37
C SER A 18 -17.04 -14.93 15.57
N ALA A 19 -18.23 -15.46 15.87
CA ALA A 19 -19.42 -14.64 16.13
C ALA A 19 -19.20 -13.56 17.22
N ALA A 20 -18.41 -13.87 18.24
CA ALA A 20 -18.08 -12.91 19.30
C ALA A 20 -17.20 -11.77 18.79
N GLN A 21 -16.16 -12.09 17.99
CA GLN A 21 -15.28 -11.08 17.40
C GLN A 21 -16.00 -10.26 16.32
N ASN A 22 -16.80 -10.91 15.48
CA ASN A 22 -17.63 -10.25 14.48
C ASN A 22 -18.54 -9.19 15.13
N LYS A 23 -19.25 -9.58 16.21
CA LYS A 23 -20.12 -8.66 16.97
C LYS A 23 -19.32 -7.49 17.57
N LEU A 24 -18.14 -7.75 18.12
CA LEU A 24 -17.26 -6.73 18.69
C LEU A 24 -16.79 -5.73 17.63
N ILE A 25 -16.26 -6.22 16.51
CA ILE A 25 -15.76 -5.39 15.40
C ILE A 25 -16.91 -4.56 14.83
N THR A 26 -18.06 -5.20 14.54
CA THR A 26 -19.26 -4.51 14.05
C THR A 26 -19.71 -3.39 14.98
N ALA A 27 -19.71 -3.62 16.31
CA ALA A 27 -20.05 -2.58 17.27
C ALA A 27 -19.08 -1.40 17.23
N LYS A 28 -17.77 -1.65 17.13
CA LYS A 28 -16.76 -0.59 16.98
C LYS A 28 -16.94 0.20 15.69
N LEU A 29 -17.11 -0.46 14.55
CA LEU A 29 -17.33 0.21 13.26
C LEU A 29 -18.57 1.12 13.29
N LYS A 30 -19.67 0.65 13.90
CA LYS A 30 -20.88 1.47 14.07
C LYS A 30 -20.67 2.69 14.97
N LEU A 31 -19.88 2.56 16.03
CA LEU A 31 -19.52 3.70 16.89
C LEU A 31 -18.70 4.75 16.14
N LEU A 32 -17.91 4.34 15.15
CA LEU A 32 -17.15 5.22 14.26
C LEU A 32 -17.99 5.81 13.12
N GLY A 33 -19.29 5.52 13.05
CA GLY A 33 -20.21 6.07 12.05
C GLY A 33 -20.34 5.25 10.76
N ILE A 34 -19.75 4.06 10.70
CA ILE A 34 -19.89 3.16 9.54
C ILE A 34 -21.24 2.44 9.64
N GLY A 35 -22.18 2.80 8.78
CA GLY A 35 -23.54 2.27 8.78
C GLY A 35 -23.74 1.03 7.90
N ASP A 36 -23.04 0.95 6.76
CA ASP A 36 -23.18 -0.13 5.78
C ASP A 36 -22.14 -1.22 6.03
N ILE A 37 -22.52 -2.23 6.81
CA ILE A 37 -21.67 -3.36 7.20
C ILE A 37 -22.40 -4.65 6.90
N ILE A 38 -21.83 -5.47 6.02
CA ILE A 38 -22.32 -6.81 5.70
C ILE A 38 -21.29 -7.82 6.19
N SER A 39 -21.74 -8.81 6.96
CA SER A 39 -20.86 -9.86 7.49
C SER A 39 -21.08 -11.18 6.75
N PHE A 40 -19.99 -11.88 6.48
CA PHE A 40 -20.00 -13.23 5.93
C PHE A 40 -19.11 -14.15 6.77
N GLU A 41 -19.48 -15.42 6.85
CA GLU A 41 -18.63 -16.46 7.46
C GLU A 41 -17.73 -17.16 6.43
N LEU A 42 -18.14 -17.15 5.16
CA LEU A 42 -17.45 -17.77 4.03
C LEU A 42 -16.99 -16.69 3.05
N ALA A 43 -15.73 -16.74 2.63
CA ALA A 43 -15.20 -15.82 1.62
C ALA A 43 -15.89 -15.98 0.27
N SER A 44 -16.25 -17.21 -0.10
CA SER A 44 -17.01 -17.51 -1.33
C SER A 44 -18.35 -16.76 -1.40
N GLN A 45 -19.04 -16.58 -0.27
CA GLN A 45 -20.28 -15.81 -0.20
C GLN A 45 -20.02 -14.31 -0.37
N ALA A 46 -18.98 -13.79 0.27
CA ALA A 46 -18.56 -12.40 0.10
C ALA A 46 -18.23 -12.10 -1.37
N LEU A 47 -17.40 -12.95 -2.00
CA LEU A 47 -17.04 -12.82 -3.43
C LEU A 47 -18.26 -12.87 -4.36
N ALA A 48 -19.24 -13.72 -4.07
CA ALA A 48 -20.49 -13.77 -4.84
C ALA A 48 -21.30 -12.48 -4.72
N SER A 49 -21.25 -11.82 -3.55
CA SER A 49 -21.96 -10.54 -3.32
C SER A 49 -21.33 -9.35 -4.04
N LEU A 50 -20.04 -9.42 -4.42
CA LEU A 50 -19.33 -8.34 -5.14
C LEU A 50 -19.89 -8.07 -6.55
N LYS A 51 -20.72 -8.98 -7.09
CA LYS A 51 -21.29 -8.89 -8.44
C LYS A 51 -22.64 -8.15 -8.51
N ILE A 52 -23.12 -7.61 -7.38
CA ILE A 52 -24.43 -6.98 -7.25
C ILE A 52 -24.25 -5.44 -7.13
N ASP A 53 -25.27 -4.67 -7.54
CA ASP A 53 -25.34 -3.22 -7.31
C ASP A 53 -25.06 -2.89 -5.83
N ASN A 54 -24.28 -1.82 -5.57
CA ASN A 54 -23.72 -1.41 -4.27
C ASN A 54 -22.41 -2.13 -3.84
N SER A 55 -21.34 -2.00 -4.65
CA SER A 55 -20.03 -2.61 -4.36
C SER A 55 -19.38 -2.10 -3.07
N PRO A 56 -18.83 -2.97 -2.22
CA PRO A 56 -18.07 -2.53 -1.05
C PRO A 56 -16.79 -1.82 -1.48
N ASN A 57 -16.32 -0.89 -0.65
CA ASN A 57 -15.03 -0.22 -0.84
C ASN A 57 -13.99 -0.66 0.18
N LEU A 58 -14.38 -1.39 1.23
CA LEU A 58 -13.49 -1.93 2.25
C LEU A 58 -13.86 -3.38 2.62
N ILE A 59 -12.85 -4.25 2.68
CA ILE A 59 -12.95 -5.60 3.23
C ILE A 59 -12.07 -5.68 4.49
N LEU A 60 -12.69 -6.05 5.61
CA LEU A 60 -12.01 -6.44 6.84
C LEU A 60 -12.06 -7.96 6.95
N SER A 61 -10.90 -8.63 6.97
CA SER A 61 -10.83 -10.09 6.95
C SER A 61 -9.97 -10.66 8.08
N ALA A 62 -10.44 -11.74 8.70
CA ALA A 62 -9.56 -12.66 9.41
C ALA A 62 -8.64 -13.40 8.41
N LEU A 63 -7.50 -13.91 8.89
CA LEU A 63 -6.59 -14.70 8.06
C LEU A 63 -7.13 -16.09 7.76
N TYR A 64 -7.73 -16.75 8.74
CA TYR A 64 -8.31 -18.08 8.57
C TYR A 64 -9.82 -17.97 8.50
N LEU A 65 -10.37 -18.17 7.30
CA LEU A 65 -11.82 -18.25 7.07
C LEU A 65 -12.21 -19.72 6.94
N LYS A 66 -13.53 -20.00 6.92
CA LYS A 66 -14.02 -21.39 6.91
C LYS A 66 -13.72 -22.14 5.61
N ASP A 67 -13.58 -21.43 4.50
CA ASP A 67 -13.47 -21.99 3.15
C ASP A 67 -12.16 -21.63 2.41
N MET A 68 -11.44 -20.59 2.83
CA MET A 68 -10.11 -20.22 2.30
C MET A 68 -9.34 -19.32 3.28
N THR A 69 -8.11 -18.93 2.95
CA THR A 69 -7.39 -17.92 3.73
C THR A 69 -7.70 -16.50 3.25
N GLY A 70 -7.49 -15.50 4.12
CA GLY A 70 -7.52 -14.09 3.75
C GLY A 70 -6.50 -13.72 2.68
N ILE A 71 -5.40 -14.49 2.56
CA ILE A 71 -4.43 -14.36 1.47
C ILE A 71 -5.07 -14.79 0.15
N ASP A 72 -5.68 -15.98 0.11
CA ASP A 72 -6.34 -16.49 -1.10
C ASP A 72 -7.46 -15.56 -1.57
N LEU A 73 -8.22 -15.01 -0.61
CA LEU A 73 -9.23 -14.00 -0.88
C LEU A 73 -8.62 -12.75 -1.54
N LEU A 74 -7.54 -12.21 -0.96
CA LEU A 74 -6.89 -11.02 -1.50
C LEU A 74 -6.31 -11.27 -2.90
N ILE A 75 -5.74 -12.46 -3.16
CA ILE A 75 -5.29 -12.86 -4.50
C ILE A 75 -6.45 -12.79 -5.49
N GLN A 76 -7.62 -13.34 -5.14
CA GLN A 76 -8.79 -13.31 -6.01
C GLN A 76 -9.29 -11.88 -6.27
N LEU A 77 -9.27 -11.02 -5.25
CA LEU A 77 -9.65 -9.62 -5.39
C LEU A 77 -8.72 -8.88 -6.35
N ARG A 78 -7.39 -9.02 -6.17
CA ARG A 78 -6.38 -8.35 -6.99
C ARG A 78 -6.31 -8.87 -8.43
N ASN A 79 -6.73 -10.11 -8.67
CA ASN A 79 -6.79 -10.70 -10.02
C ASN A 79 -8.06 -10.33 -10.80
N ASN A 80 -9.01 -9.60 -10.20
CA ASN A 80 -10.24 -9.18 -10.85
C ASN A 80 -10.26 -7.64 -11.02
N PRO A 81 -10.31 -7.12 -12.25
CA PRO A 81 -10.33 -5.67 -12.51
C PRO A 81 -11.42 -4.89 -11.78
N ASP A 82 -12.56 -5.51 -11.50
CA ASP A 82 -13.70 -4.85 -10.83
C ASP A 82 -13.51 -4.73 -9.31
N THR A 83 -12.58 -5.52 -8.74
CA THR A 83 -12.40 -5.62 -7.28
C THR A 83 -10.96 -5.41 -6.82
N GLN A 84 -10.00 -5.30 -7.75
CA GLN A 84 -8.58 -5.12 -7.45
C GLN A 84 -8.30 -3.85 -6.63
N ASP A 85 -9.21 -2.88 -6.72
CA ASP A 85 -9.11 -1.58 -6.08
C ASP A 85 -9.78 -1.49 -4.71
N ILE A 86 -10.46 -2.55 -4.25
CA ILE A 86 -11.11 -2.57 -2.93
C ILE A 86 -10.02 -2.54 -1.84
N ALA A 87 -10.20 -1.65 -0.86
CA ALA A 87 -9.32 -1.57 0.31
C ALA A 87 -9.41 -2.86 1.12
N PHE A 88 -8.28 -3.38 1.58
CA PHE A 88 -8.23 -4.65 2.30
C PHE A 88 -7.43 -4.51 3.58
N VAL A 89 -8.02 -4.89 4.70
CA VAL A 89 -7.37 -4.90 6.01
C VAL A 89 -7.49 -6.29 6.62
N LEU A 90 -6.36 -6.82 7.08
CA LEU A 90 -6.31 -8.07 7.81
C LEU A 90 -6.43 -7.81 9.31
N ILE A 91 -7.21 -8.63 10.04
CA ILE A 91 -7.22 -8.67 11.49
C ILE A 91 -6.89 -10.10 11.94
N SER A 92 -5.69 -10.35 12.46
CA SER A 92 -5.19 -11.72 12.70
C SER A 92 -4.37 -11.86 13.99
N SER A 93 -4.38 -13.05 14.59
CA SER A 93 -3.44 -13.42 15.66
C SER A 93 -2.10 -13.94 15.13
N GLU A 94 -1.96 -14.11 13.82
CA GLU A 94 -0.71 -14.52 13.19
C GLU A 94 0.34 -13.41 13.30
N THR A 95 1.57 -13.78 13.64
CA THR A 95 2.69 -12.84 13.87
C THR A 95 3.91 -13.19 13.03
N GLN A 96 3.96 -14.37 12.41
CA GLN A 96 5.10 -14.80 11.62
C GLN A 96 5.22 -13.96 10.35
N PRO A 97 6.32 -13.21 10.16
CA PRO A 97 6.49 -12.34 9.00
C PRO A 97 6.35 -13.09 7.68
N LYS A 98 6.92 -14.30 7.59
CA LYS A 98 6.84 -15.15 6.38
C LYS A 98 5.42 -15.50 5.95
N VAL A 99 4.49 -15.64 6.91
CA VAL A 99 3.08 -15.97 6.62
C VAL A 99 2.32 -14.73 6.16
N LEU A 100 2.65 -13.56 6.72
CA LEU A 100 2.00 -12.29 6.39
C LEU A 100 2.58 -11.60 5.15
N GLU A 101 3.78 -12.02 4.72
CA GLU A 101 4.48 -11.42 3.59
C GLU A 101 3.67 -11.37 2.29
N PRO A 102 2.95 -12.42 1.89
CA PRO A 102 2.09 -12.35 0.71
C PRO A 102 1.05 -11.22 0.79
N LEU A 103 0.49 -10.92 1.97
CA LEU A 103 -0.49 -9.83 2.10
C LEU A 103 0.12 -8.45 1.86
N ARG A 104 1.35 -8.24 2.33
CA ARG A 104 2.12 -7.02 2.09
C ARG A 104 2.36 -6.84 0.60
N GLN A 105 2.80 -7.91 -0.05
CA GLN A 105 3.08 -7.91 -1.49
C GLN A 105 1.82 -7.79 -2.35
N LEU A 106 0.66 -8.18 -1.83
CA LEU A 106 -0.64 -8.02 -2.51
C LEU A 106 -1.28 -6.63 -2.31
N GLY A 107 -0.62 -5.73 -1.57
CA GLY A 107 -1.12 -4.37 -1.32
C GLY A 107 -2.33 -4.36 -0.38
N ALA A 108 -2.25 -5.07 0.75
CA ALA A 108 -3.16 -4.82 1.86
C ALA A 108 -2.92 -3.41 2.42
N CYS A 109 -3.97 -2.71 2.85
CA CYS A 109 -3.87 -1.38 3.46
C CYS A 109 -3.30 -1.47 4.88
N ALA A 110 -3.70 -2.48 5.65
CA ALA A 110 -3.21 -2.66 7.02
C ALA A 110 -3.30 -4.12 7.48
N ILE A 111 -2.44 -4.47 8.44
CA ILE A 111 -2.47 -5.76 9.16
C ILE A 111 -2.56 -5.46 10.66
N ILE A 112 -3.70 -5.78 11.26
CA ILE A 112 -4.01 -5.52 12.67
C ILE A 112 -3.78 -6.81 13.49
N PRO A 113 -2.92 -6.80 14.51
CA PRO A 113 -2.72 -7.96 15.39
C PRO A 113 -3.89 -8.12 16.37
N LYS A 114 -4.24 -9.37 16.74
CA LYS A 114 -5.20 -9.67 17.82
C LYS A 114 -4.44 -10.03 19.10
N PRO A 115 -4.81 -9.48 20.28
CA PRO A 115 -5.86 -8.48 20.50
C PRO A 115 -5.47 -7.09 19.98
N PHE A 116 -6.45 -6.29 19.55
CA PHE A 116 -6.25 -4.93 19.03
C PHE A 116 -6.97 -3.86 19.88
N THR A 117 -6.40 -2.67 19.89
CA THR A 117 -6.99 -1.47 20.49
C THR A 117 -7.96 -0.78 19.54
N SER A 118 -8.69 0.24 20.01
CA SER A 118 -9.47 1.07 19.07
C SER A 118 -8.56 1.88 18.14
N GLU A 119 -7.44 2.39 18.65
CA GLU A 119 -6.44 3.12 17.85
C GLU A 119 -5.92 2.30 16.66
N ASN A 120 -5.69 1.00 16.85
CA ASN A 120 -5.25 0.15 15.72
C ASN A 120 -6.31 0.05 14.61
N LEU A 121 -7.59 0.01 14.97
CA LEU A 121 -8.68 -0.03 13.99
C LEU A 121 -8.88 1.34 13.35
N ASP A 122 -8.85 2.42 14.14
CA ASP A 122 -8.99 3.78 13.66
C ASP A 122 -7.90 4.11 12.64
N HIS A 123 -6.65 3.77 12.95
CA HIS A 123 -5.51 3.94 12.04
C HIS A 123 -5.70 3.17 10.73
N ALA A 124 -6.08 1.90 10.79
CA ALA A 124 -6.32 1.10 9.59
C ALA A 124 -7.46 1.65 8.71
N LEU A 125 -8.50 2.23 9.34
CA LEU A 125 -9.58 2.89 8.63
C LEU A 125 -9.10 4.20 7.98
N CYS A 126 -8.30 5.01 8.67
CA CYS A 126 -7.67 6.20 8.10
C CYS A 126 -6.82 5.86 6.86
N VAL A 127 -5.93 4.87 6.96
CA VAL A 127 -5.12 4.40 5.82
C VAL A 127 -6.00 3.90 4.67
N SER A 128 -7.10 3.23 4.97
CA SER A 128 -8.06 2.77 3.96
C SER A 128 -8.79 3.94 3.28
N LEU A 129 -9.17 4.98 4.03
CA LEU A 129 -9.81 6.17 3.50
C LEU A 129 -8.85 6.97 2.60
N ASP A 130 -7.58 7.11 3.00
CA ASP A 130 -6.56 7.76 2.19
C ASP A 130 -6.32 6.99 0.88
N TYR A 131 -6.31 5.66 0.94
CA TYR A 131 -6.18 4.81 -0.25
C TYR A 131 -7.39 4.90 -1.20
N LEU A 132 -8.59 5.12 -0.66
CA LEU A 132 -9.82 5.23 -1.44
C LEU A 132 -10.06 6.63 -1.99
N SER A 133 -9.54 7.67 -1.33
CA SER A 133 -9.79 9.05 -1.69
C SER A 133 -8.92 9.48 -2.87
N GLU A 134 -9.56 10.04 -3.89
CA GLU A 134 -8.92 10.64 -5.06
C GLU A 134 -8.63 12.12 -4.79
N ASP A 135 -7.50 12.60 -5.32
CA ASP A 135 -6.98 13.96 -5.14
C ASP A 135 -6.94 14.36 -3.66
N LEU A 136 -6.06 13.72 -2.90
CA LEU A 136 -5.63 14.29 -1.63
C LEU A 136 -4.74 15.50 -1.93
N THR A 137 -5.32 16.56 -2.52
CA THR A 137 -4.64 17.80 -2.82
C THR A 137 -3.86 18.21 -1.59
N LEU A 138 -2.54 18.34 -1.77
CA LEU A 138 -1.71 19.04 -0.81
C LEU A 138 -2.27 20.46 -0.76
N ASP A 139 -3.19 20.71 0.16
CA ASP A 139 -3.81 22.02 0.30
C ASP A 139 -2.69 23.03 0.64
N GLN A 140 -2.46 23.94 -0.31
CA GLN A 140 -1.82 25.27 -0.17
C GLN A 140 -0.32 25.49 -0.38
N ASP A 141 0.45 24.61 -1.04
CA ASP A 141 1.79 25.02 -1.52
C ASP A 141 2.08 24.53 -2.94
N ASP A 142 2.77 25.36 -3.74
CA ASP A 142 3.18 25.28 -5.16
C ASP A 142 3.94 23.98 -5.58
N LEU A 143 3.49 22.81 -5.17
CA LEU A 143 4.12 21.54 -5.51
C LEU A 143 3.50 21.01 -6.81
N ASP A 144 4.16 21.29 -7.93
CA ASP A 144 3.77 20.86 -9.27
C ASP A 144 4.05 19.35 -9.47
N LEU A 145 3.29 18.51 -8.76
CA LEU A 145 3.40 17.04 -8.79
C LEU A 145 3.11 16.44 -10.16
N ASP A 146 2.38 17.16 -11.02
CA ASP A 146 2.10 16.74 -12.40
C ASP A 146 3.39 16.60 -13.22
N MET A 147 4.44 17.35 -12.87
CA MET A 147 5.74 17.33 -13.55
C MET A 147 6.73 16.32 -12.95
N LEU A 148 6.43 15.78 -11.75
CA LEU A 148 7.32 14.86 -11.04
C LEU A 148 7.39 13.50 -11.76
N ARG A 149 8.57 13.13 -12.26
CA ARG A 149 8.83 11.84 -12.90
C ARG A 149 9.28 10.82 -11.88
N VAL A 150 8.42 9.84 -11.60
CA VAL A 150 8.70 8.77 -10.65
C VAL A 150 9.01 7.48 -11.39
N LEU A 151 10.12 6.83 -11.02
CA LEU A 151 10.40 5.44 -11.39
C LEU A 151 10.02 4.53 -10.21
N LEU A 152 9.07 3.63 -10.42
CA LEU A 152 8.62 2.64 -9.46
C LEU A 152 9.15 1.25 -9.85
N VAL A 153 9.99 0.65 -9.00
CA VAL A 153 10.64 -0.64 -9.23
C VAL A 153 10.27 -1.62 -8.12
N ASP A 154 9.48 -2.64 -8.43
CA ASP A 154 9.06 -3.67 -7.47
C ASP A 154 8.67 -4.91 -8.28
N ASP A 155 9.01 -6.12 -7.84
CA ASP A 155 8.73 -7.35 -8.59
C ASP A 155 7.26 -7.80 -8.45
N SER A 156 6.61 -7.44 -7.35
CA SER A 156 5.19 -7.68 -7.15
C SER A 156 4.33 -6.70 -7.93
N LYS A 157 3.64 -7.22 -8.96
CA LYS A 157 2.65 -6.45 -9.72
C LYS A 157 1.56 -5.83 -8.84
N ALA A 158 1.12 -6.54 -7.81
CA ALA A 158 0.07 -6.05 -6.91
C ALA A 158 0.58 -4.91 -6.01
N ALA A 159 1.83 -5.02 -5.51
CA ALA A 159 2.45 -3.94 -4.74
C ALA A 159 2.72 -2.71 -5.62
N ARG A 160 3.22 -2.91 -6.86
CA ARG A 160 3.36 -1.83 -7.86
C ARG A 160 2.03 -1.13 -8.13
N ASN A 161 0.97 -1.88 -8.41
CA ASN A 161 -0.36 -1.29 -8.66
C ASN A 161 -0.86 -0.50 -7.44
N TYR A 162 -0.66 -1.02 -6.23
CA TYR A 162 -1.03 -0.32 -5.00
C TYR A 162 -0.27 0.99 -4.85
N MET A 163 1.07 0.96 -4.95
CA MET A 163 1.90 2.17 -4.81
C MET A 163 1.61 3.18 -5.92
N LYS A 164 1.44 2.73 -7.16
CA LYS A 164 1.05 3.58 -8.28
C LYS A 164 -0.26 4.32 -7.98
N LYS A 165 -1.28 3.61 -7.52
CA LYS A 165 -2.56 4.22 -7.14
C LYS A 165 -2.40 5.24 -6.01
N VAL A 166 -1.59 4.93 -4.99
CA VAL A 166 -1.28 5.89 -3.92
C VAL A 166 -0.63 7.15 -4.49
N LEU A 167 0.35 7.02 -5.39
CA LEU A 167 1.00 8.16 -6.04
C LEU A 167 0.03 8.96 -6.92
N GLU A 168 -0.83 8.28 -7.69
CA GLU A 168 -1.85 8.90 -8.53
C GLU A 168 -2.89 9.68 -7.69
N ASN A 169 -3.33 9.12 -6.56
CA ASN A 169 -4.21 9.78 -5.60
C ASN A 169 -3.57 11.01 -4.94
N LEU A 170 -2.24 11.01 -4.83
CA LEU A 170 -1.46 12.16 -4.36
C LEU A 170 -1.22 13.20 -5.47
N GLY A 171 -1.62 12.94 -6.71
CA GLY A 171 -1.50 13.85 -7.84
C GLY A 171 -0.26 13.62 -8.73
N VAL A 172 0.51 12.56 -8.50
CA VAL A 172 1.65 12.21 -9.38
C VAL A 172 1.11 11.58 -10.67
N ARG A 173 1.41 12.19 -11.82
CA ARG A 173 0.92 11.70 -13.12
C ARG A 173 1.97 10.98 -13.96
N ASN A 174 3.26 11.25 -13.74
CA ASN A 174 4.33 10.73 -14.58
C ASN A 174 5.08 9.57 -13.89
N ILE A 175 4.43 8.40 -13.84
CA ILE A 175 4.96 7.20 -13.19
C ILE A 175 5.37 6.19 -14.27
N LYS A 176 6.65 5.81 -14.29
CA LYS A 176 7.13 4.64 -15.03
C LYS A 176 7.35 3.48 -14.08
N GLU A 177 7.02 2.27 -14.53
CA GLU A 177 7.08 1.05 -13.73
C GLU A 177 8.11 0.08 -14.32
N ALA A 178 8.92 -0.54 -13.45
CA ALA A 178 9.83 -1.62 -13.79
C ALA A 178 9.57 -2.83 -12.87
N ALA A 179 9.65 -4.03 -13.43
CA ALA A 179 9.34 -5.27 -12.72
C ALA A 179 10.55 -5.92 -12.02
N ASN A 180 11.75 -5.34 -12.15
CA ASN A 180 12.99 -5.81 -11.50
C ASN A 180 14.07 -4.72 -11.57
N GLY A 181 15.18 -4.93 -10.84
CA GLY A 181 16.30 -4.00 -10.80
C GLY A 181 16.95 -3.74 -12.17
N HIS A 182 17.05 -4.73 -13.05
CA HIS A 182 17.65 -4.57 -14.37
C HIS A 182 16.84 -3.66 -15.30
N GLU A 183 15.51 -3.83 -15.32
CA GLU A 183 14.60 -2.92 -16.02
C GLU A 183 14.71 -1.50 -15.45
N GLY A 184 14.82 -1.37 -14.11
CA GLY A 184 15.03 -0.09 -13.45
C GLY A 184 16.32 0.60 -13.90
N VAL A 185 17.44 -0.14 -13.97
CA VAL A 185 18.72 0.35 -14.50
C VAL A 185 18.57 0.85 -15.93
N GLN A 186 17.97 0.04 -16.82
CA GLN A 186 17.80 0.44 -18.22
C GLN A 186 17.00 1.73 -18.35
N MET A 187 15.90 1.87 -17.59
CA MET A 187 15.10 3.09 -17.60
C MET A 187 15.87 4.32 -17.09
N LEU A 188 16.69 4.15 -16.04
CA LEU A 188 17.55 5.22 -15.50
C LEU A 188 18.64 5.67 -16.47
N GLU A 189 19.08 4.78 -17.37
CA GLU A 189 20.04 5.12 -18.42
C GLU A 189 19.38 5.89 -19.57
N GLU A 190 18.12 5.57 -19.89
CA GLU A 190 17.38 6.13 -21.03
C GLU A 190 16.59 7.42 -20.71
N SER A 191 16.23 7.66 -19.45
CA SER A 191 15.30 8.73 -19.05
C SER A 191 15.72 9.39 -17.73
N VAL A 192 15.38 10.68 -17.58
CA VAL A 192 15.56 11.40 -16.31
C VAL A 192 14.35 11.14 -15.40
N PHE A 193 14.62 10.91 -14.11
CA PHE A 193 13.62 10.79 -13.06
C PHE A 193 13.96 11.72 -11.89
N ASP A 194 12.92 12.15 -11.19
CA ASP A 194 13.01 13.07 -10.06
C ASP A 194 12.88 12.30 -8.72
N LEU A 195 12.41 11.05 -8.77
CA LEU A 195 12.32 10.12 -7.64
C LEU A 195 12.38 8.67 -8.13
N LEU A 196 13.18 7.85 -7.44
CA LEU A 196 13.16 6.40 -7.54
C LEU A 196 12.50 5.81 -6.29
N ILE A 197 11.46 4.99 -6.48
CA ILE A 197 10.87 4.16 -5.43
C ILE A 197 11.20 2.71 -5.77
N THR A 198 11.85 1.99 -4.86
CA THR A 198 12.28 0.61 -5.11
C THR A 198 11.97 -0.33 -3.96
N ASP A 199 11.52 -1.55 -4.26
CA ASP A 199 11.47 -2.63 -3.29
C ASP A 199 12.88 -3.11 -2.92
N TYR A 200 13.07 -3.57 -1.69
CA TYR A 200 14.33 -4.14 -1.22
C TYR A 200 14.60 -5.55 -1.77
N ASN A 201 13.59 -6.42 -1.78
CA ASN A 201 13.71 -7.85 -2.05
C ASN A 201 13.20 -8.18 -3.46
N MET A 202 14.03 -7.94 -4.47
CA MET A 202 13.74 -8.33 -5.85
C MET A 202 14.62 -9.50 -6.31
N PRO A 203 14.15 -10.37 -7.22
CA PRO A 203 14.97 -11.41 -7.82
C PRO A 203 16.02 -10.80 -8.78
N GLU A 204 17.11 -11.55 -8.99
CA GLU A 204 18.23 -11.23 -9.88
C GLU A 204 19.08 -10.03 -9.44
N MET A 205 18.46 -8.86 -9.31
CA MET A 205 19.07 -7.63 -8.82
C MET A 205 18.18 -7.04 -7.74
N ASP A 206 18.68 -7.01 -6.50
CA ASP A 206 17.92 -6.51 -5.36
C ASP A 206 17.91 -4.97 -5.29
N GLY A 207 17.08 -4.41 -4.40
CA GLY A 207 16.96 -2.96 -4.27
C GLY A 207 18.25 -2.28 -3.81
N LYS A 208 19.08 -2.98 -3.03
CA LYS A 208 20.37 -2.46 -2.57
C LYS A 208 21.36 -2.38 -3.74
N GLU A 209 21.44 -3.41 -4.57
CA GLU A 209 22.26 -3.42 -5.78
C GLU A 209 21.83 -2.30 -6.73
N LEU A 210 20.52 -2.08 -6.90
CA LEU A 210 20.00 -0.97 -7.70
C LEU A 210 20.45 0.39 -7.15
N ILE A 211 20.35 0.60 -5.84
CA ILE A 211 20.81 1.84 -5.20
C ILE A 211 22.31 2.04 -5.38
N GLU A 212 23.10 0.99 -5.17
CA GLU A 212 24.55 1.08 -5.35
C GLU A 212 24.90 1.43 -6.80
N PHE A 213 24.20 0.86 -7.78
CA PHE A 213 24.34 1.24 -9.19
C PHE A 213 23.99 2.72 -9.40
N VAL A 214 22.85 3.18 -8.89
CA VAL A 214 22.43 4.59 -9.04
C VAL A 214 23.51 5.53 -8.49
N ARG A 215 24.03 5.25 -7.29
CA ARG A 215 25.00 6.13 -6.62
C ARG A 215 26.40 6.10 -7.24
N LYS A 216 26.83 4.97 -7.81
CA LYS A 216 28.21 4.78 -8.32
C LYS A 216 28.33 4.90 -9.84
N ASN A 217 27.30 4.52 -10.59
CA ASN A 217 27.37 4.28 -12.02
C ASN A 217 26.38 5.14 -12.83
N SER A 218 25.23 5.49 -12.26
CA SER A 218 24.26 6.33 -12.97
C SER A 218 24.73 7.78 -13.04
N TRP A 219 24.41 8.44 -14.16
CA TRP A 219 24.55 9.89 -14.31
C TRP A 219 23.53 10.68 -13.46
N GLN A 220 22.53 9.99 -12.89
CA GLN A 220 21.53 10.53 -11.95
C GLN A 220 21.87 10.17 -10.49
N SER A 221 23.14 10.21 -10.11
CA SER A 221 23.60 9.75 -8.80
C SER A 221 22.98 10.47 -7.59
N ASN A 222 22.41 11.66 -7.79
CA ASN A 222 21.74 12.44 -6.74
C ASN A 222 20.22 12.27 -6.71
N ILE A 223 19.63 11.42 -7.56
CA ILE A 223 18.19 11.19 -7.53
C ILE A 223 17.75 10.75 -6.12
N PRO A 224 16.71 11.36 -5.53
CA PRO A 224 16.12 10.89 -4.29
C PRO A 224 15.65 9.44 -4.44
N ILE A 225 15.94 8.61 -3.44
CA ILE A 225 15.54 7.19 -3.45
C ILE A 225 14.71 6.89 -2.22
N LEU A 226 13.49 6.41 -2.43
CA LEU A 226 12.66 5.80 -1.40
C LEU A 226 12.77 4.29 -1.52
N MET A 227 13.35 3.65 -0.50
CA MET A 227 13.27 2.20 -0.40
C MET A 227 11.97 1.80 0.28
N VAL A 228 11.32 0.78 -0.25
CA VAL A 228 10.22 0.09 0.42
C VAL A 228 10.66 -1.31 0.79
N SER A 229 10.39 -1.74 2.03
CA SER A 229 10.78 -3.06 2.49
C SER A 229 9.72 -3.68 3.41
N SER A 230 9.67 -5.00 3.43
CA SER A 230 9.04 -5.80 4.48
C SER A 230 10.06 -6.35 5.50
N GLU A 231 11.34 -6.02 5.31
CA GLU A 231 12.43 -6.42 6.19
C GLU A 231 12.36 -5.67 7.52
N SER A 232 12.52 -6.41 8.61
CA SER A 232 12.54 -5.87 9.97
C SER A 232 13.93 -5.91 10.61
N ASP A 233 14.92 -6.48 9.92
CA ASP A 233 16.30 -6.49 10.35
C ASP A 233 16.93 -5.09 10.26
N GLY A 234 17.12 -4.46 11.41
CA GLY A 234 17.73 -3.14 11.54
C GLY A 234 19.16 -3.04 10.97
N GLY A 235 19.91 -4.13 10.92
CA GLY A 235 21.25 -4.15 10.30
C GLY A 235 21.17 -3.99 8.78
N ARG A 236 20.18 -4.62 8.15
CA ARG A 236 19.93 -4.48 6.70
C ARG A 236 19.42 -3.09 6.36
N LEU A 237 18.49 -2.55 7.16
CA LEU A 237 18.00 -1.18 7.00
C LEU A 237 19.10 -0.13 7.21
N ALA A 238 20.03 -0.36 8.16
CA ALA A 238 21.17 0.52 8.38
C ALA A 238 22.13 0.54 7.17
N ALA A 239 22.40 -0.63 6.58
CA ALA A 239 23.26 -0.72 5.39
C ALA A 239 22.67 0.04 4.19
N VAL A 240 21.34 -0.01 4.01
CA VAL A 240 20.64 0.75 2.98
C VAL A 240 20.70 2.25 3.25
N THR A 241 20.51 2.67 4.50
CA THR A 241 20.63 4.08 4.89
C THR A 241 22.02 4.62 4.55
N GLN A 242 23.08 3.83 4.82
CA GLN A 242 24.45 4.18 4.44
C GLN A 242 24.68 4.21 2.92
N ALA A 243 23.93 3.41 2.16
CA ALA A 243 23.96 3.45 0.69
C ALA A 243 23.30 4.72 0.11
N GLY A 244 22.71 5.58 0.94
CA GLY A 244 22.28 6.92 0.54
C GLY A 244 20.83 7.00 0.07
N VAL A 245 19.91 6.25 0.68
CA VAL A 245 18.46 6.47 0.48
C VAL A 245 17.98 7.74 1.16
N SER A 246 16.96 8.37 0.58
CA SER A 246 16.29 9.55 1.13
C SER A 246 15.27 9.18 2.21
N GLY A 247 14.77 7.95 2.20
CA GLY A 247 13.84 7.40 3.18
C GLY A 247 13.65 5.89 3.01
N ILE A 248 13.08 5.28 4.05
CA ILE A 248 12.66 3.88 4.08
C ILE A 248 11.20 3.84 4.52
N CYS A 249 10.37 3.06 3.83
CA CYS A 249 8.98 2.80 4.18
C CYS A 249 8.76 1.30 4.37
N ASP A 250 8.00 0.94 5.40
CA ASP A 250 7.60 -0.45 5.61
C ASP A 250 6.36 -0.81 4.76
N LYS A 251 6.25 -2.07 4.34
CA LYS A 251 5.00 -2.64 3.81
C LYS A 251 4.14 -3.20 4.97
N PRO A 252 2.80 -3.00 4.99
CA PRO A 252 1.96 -2.31 4.00
C PRO A 252 2.15 -0.79 3.99
N PHE A 253 2.04 -0.17 2.81
CA PHE A 253 2.37 1.23 2.63
C PHE A 253 1.27 2.15 3.16
N GLU A 254 1.68 3.19 3.88
CA GLU A 254 0.75 4.23 4.32
C GLU A 254 0.84 5.44 3.37
N PRO A 255 -0.28 5.87 2.75
CA PRO A 255 -0.28 7.04 1.86
C PRO A 255 0.28 8.31 2.49
N SER A 256 0.07 8.49 3.81
CA SER A 256 0.60 9.62 4.59
C SER A 256 2.13 9.64 4.65
N VAL A 257 2.78 8.49 4.76
CA VAL A 257 4.26 8.36 4.77
C VAL A 257 4.82 8.71 3.39
N VAL A 258 4.20 8.20 2.32
CA VAL A 258 4.58 8.52 0.94
C VAL A 258 4.44 10.02 0.68
N ARG A 259 3.31 10.62 1.11
CA ARG A 259 3.09 12.07 1.02
C ARG A 259 4.20 12.86 1.71
N GLY A 260 4.47 12.58 2.99
CA GLY A 260 5.46 13.34 3.76
C GLY A 260 6.87 13.26 3.14
N LEU A 261 7.20 12.13 2.52
CA LEU A 261 8.45 11.95 1.80
C LEU A 261 8.48 12.75 0.49
N LEU A 262 7.40 12.73 -0.30
CA LEU A 262 7.28 13.56 -1.50
C LEU A 262 7.43 15.05 -1.17
N GLU A 263 6.74 15.53 -0.14
CA GLU A 263 6.84 16.92 0.32
C GLU A 263 8.26 17.30 0.75
N LYS A 264 8.98 16.38 1.40
CA LYS A 264 10.37 16.60 1.79
C LYS A 264 11.28 16.68 0.56
N ILE A 265 11.14 15.74 -0.37
CA ILE A 265 11.92 15.69 -1.60
C ILE A 265 11.74 16.97 -2.42
N LEU A 266 10.51 17.43 -2.57
CA LEU A 266 10.22 18.63 -3.35
C LEU A 266 10.74 19.90 -2.69
N ARG A 267 10.69 19.98 -1.35
CA ARG A 267 11.30 21.08 -0.59
C ARG A 267 12.82 21.10 -0.75
N ASP A 268 13.47 19.94 -0.72
CA ASP A 268 14.93 19.82 -0.88
C ASP A 268 15.39 20.14 -2.33
N GLN A 269 14.49 20.14 -3.31
CA GLN A 269 14.74 20.51 -4.71
C GLN A 269 14.48 21.99 -5.01
N GLN A 270 13.90 22.76 -4.09
CA GLN A 270 13.77 24.22 -4.23
C GLN A 270 15.10 24.91 -3.88
N PRO A 271 15.63 25.79 -4.76
CA PRO A 271 16.95 26.41 -4.61
C PRO A 271 17.07 27.42 -3.46
#